data_AF-A0A5K1EBS1-F1
#
_entry.id   AF-A0A5K1EBS1-F1
#
_cell.length_a   1.000
_cell.length_b   1.000
_cell.length_c   1.000
_cell.angle_alpha   90.00
_cell.angle_beta   90.00
_cell.angle_gamma   90.00
#
_symmetry.space_group_name_H-M   'P 1'
#
loop_
_entity.id
_entity.type
_entity.pdbx_description
1 polymer ?
#
loop_
_entity_poly.entity_id
_entity_poly.type
_entity_poly.pdbx_seq_one_letter_code
_entity_poly.pdbx_strand_id
1 'polypeptide(L)' 'VGVIIGKSGETIKYLQLQSGAKIQVTRDMDADPNSQTRPVELMGTPEQISKAEQLINDVLSE' A
#
# COMPACT_ATOMS: atom_id res chain seq x y z
N VAL A 1 8.68 -8.52 -7.12
CA VAL A 1 7.25 -8.17 -6.98
C VAL A 1 7.14 -6.83 -6.26
N GLY A 2 6.64 -5.81 -6.95
CA GLY A 2 6.46 -4.43 -6.45
C GLY A 2 4.99 -4.01 -6.61
N VAL A 3 4.09 -4.95 -6.34
CA VAL A 3 2.68 -4.90 -6.78
C VAL A 3 1.91 -3.78 -6.07
N ILE A 4 2.15 -3.58 -4.77
CA ILE A 4 1.45 -2.56 -3.97
C ILE A 4 1.75 -1.13 -4.49
N ILE A 5 3.01 -0.84 -4.83
CA ILE A 5 3.41 0.52 -5.27
C ILE A 5 2.87 0.80 -6.68
N GLY A 6 2.79 -0.22 -7.54
CA GLY A 6 2.47 -0.04 -8.95
C GLY A 6 3.59 0.62 -9.74
N LYS A 7 3.43 0.73 -11.06
CA LYS A 7 4.38 1.46 -11.89
C LYS A 7 4.33 2.94 -11.47
N SER A 8 5.46 3.52 -11.08
CA SER A 8 5.56 4.92 -10.68
C SER A 8 4.75 5.36 -9.44
N GLY A 9 4.29 4.43 -8.58
CA GLY A 9 3.51 4.80 -7.39
C GLY A 9 2.02 5.06 -7.66
N GLU A 10 1.52 4.73 -8.85
CA GLU A 10 0.13 4.98 -9.25
C GLU A 10 -0.88 4.23 -8.38
N THR A 11 -0.59 2.97 -8.06
CA THR A 11 -1.46 2.10 -7.27
C THR A 11 -1.59 2.62 -5.84
N ILE A 12 -0.48 2.97 -5.18
CA ILE A 12 -0.51 3.59 -3.85
C ILE A 12 -1.32 4.89 -3.84
N LYS A 13 -1.19 5.71 -4.89
CA LYS A 13 -1.95 6.96 -4.98
C LYS A 13 -3.44 6.71 -5.16
N TYR A 14 -3.80 5.71 -5.96
CA TYR A 14 -5.18 5.27 -6.13
C TYR A 14 -5.76 4.72 -4.82
N LEU A 15 -5.04 3.85 -4.13
CA LEU A 15 -5.43 3.28 -2.85
C LEU A 15 -5.67 4.36 -1.79
N GLN A 16 -4.78 5.37 -1.71
CA GLN A 16 -4.95 6.53 -0.83
C GLN A 16 -6.19 7.35 -1.19
N LEU A 17 -6.42 7.59 -2.47
CA LEU A 17 -7.57 8.37 -2.94
C LEU A 17 -8.90 7.66 -2.66
N GLN A 18 -8.96 6.34 -2.87
CA GLN A 18 -10.17 5.55 -2.67
C GLN A 18 -10.48 5.27 -1.20
N SER A 19 -9.46 5.02 -0.39
CA SER A 19 -9.63 4.79 1.04
C SER A 19 -9.78 6.06 1.85
N GLY A 20 -9.24 7.18 1.36
CA GLY A 20 -9.05 8.40 2.16
C GLY A 20 -8.00 8.24 3.27
N ALA A 21 -7.39 7.07 3.41
CA ALA A 21 -6.28 6.84 4.32
C ALA A 21 -4.99 7.33 3.66
N LYS A 22 -4.07 7.80 4.50
CA LYS A 22 -2.69 8.07 4.11
C LYS A 22 -1.91 6.77 4.16
N ILE A 23 -1.29 6.40 3.04
CA ILE A 23 -0.53 5.16 2.88
C ILE A 23 0.93 5.52 2.65
N GLN A 24 1.80 5.14 3.57
CA GLN A 24 3.23 5.41 3.50
C GLN A 24 3.98 4.09 3.32
N VAL A 25 4.81 4.00 2.28
CA VAL A 25 5.61 2.81 2.00
C VAL A 25 7.03 3.03 2.48
N THR A 26 7.56 2.13 3.30
CA THR A 26 8.95 2.20 3.78
C THR A 26 9.91 2.01 2.60
N ARG A 27 10.87 2.94 2.44
CA ARG A 27 11.79 2.97 1.28
C ARG A 27 12.82 1.83 1.32
N ASP A 28 13.24 1.41 0.12
CA ASP A 28 14.18 0.32 -0.19
C ASP A 28 15.45 0.22 0.67
N MET A 29 15.92 1.31 1.28
CA MET A 29 17.23 1.29 1.97
C MET A 29 17.23 0.37 3.21
N ASP A 30 16.06 0.01 3.73
CA ASP A 30 15.85 -0.92 4.85
C ASP A 30 15.07 -2.19 4.45
N ALA A 31 14.62 -2.28 3.20
CA ALA A 31 13.79 -3.40 2.74
C ALA A 31 14.68 -4.47 2.12
N ASP A 32 14.57 -5.70 2.65
CA ASP A 32 15.32 -6.83 2.14
C ASP A 32 15.04 -7.00 0.63
N PRO A 33 16.07 -7.03 -0.25
CA PRO A 33 15.88 -7.16 -1.70
C PRO A 33 15.23 -8.49 -2.10
N ASN A 34 15.16 -9.45 -1.18
CA ASN A 34 14.45 -10.73 -1.35
C ASN A 34 13.03 -10.69 -0.79
N SER A 35 12.63 -9.64 -0.07
CA SER A 35 11.28 -9.53 0.48
C SER A 35 10.29 -9.24 -0.63
N GLN A 36 9.38 -10.18 -0.83
CA GLN A 36 8.32 -10.09 -1.82
C GLN A 36 7.21 -9.08 -1.40
N THR A 37 7.21 -8.66 -0.15
CA THR A 37 6.24 -7.73 0.42
C THR A 37 6.97 -6.56 1.08
N ARG A 38 6.41 -5.36 0.92
CA ARG A 38 6.88 -4.15 1.59
C ARG A 38 5.90 -3.75 2.68
N PRO A 39 6.37 -3.43 3.89
CA PRO A 39 5.51 -2.88 4.92
C PRO A 39 4.95 -1.53 4.46
N VAL A 40 3.64 -1.36 4.65
CA VAL A 40 2.93 -0.10 4.41
C VAL A 40 2.32 0.37 5.73
N GLU A 41 2.49 1.64 6.02
CA GLU A 41 1.86 2.29 7.16
C GLU A 41 0.57 2.97 6.70
N LEU A 42 -0.54 2.63 7.37
CA LEU A 42 -1.86 3.21 7.14
C LEU A 42 -2.16 4.20 8.26
N MET A 43 -2.50 5.44 7.90
CA MET A 43 -2.85 6.51 8.82
C MET A 43 -4.19 7.10 8.40
N GLY A 44 -5.14 7.15 9.33
CA GLY A 44 -6.49 7.69 9.08
C GLY A 44 -7.47 7.27 10.16
N THR A 45 -8.76 7.42 9.88
CA THR A 45 -9.82 6.86 10.73
C THR A 45 -9.87 5.33 10.58
N PRO A 46 -10.46 4.60 11.56
CA PRO A 46 -10.59 3.14 11.47
C PRO A 46 -11.30 2.67 10.20
N GLU A 47 -12.31 3.43 9.75
CA GLU A 47 -13.04 3.14 8.51
C GLU A 47 -12.16 3.30 7.27
N GLN A 48 -11.34 4.36 7.23
CA GLN A 48 -10.40 4.61 6.13
C GLN A 48 -9.32 3.53 6.08
N ILE A 49 -8.78 3.15 7.24
CA ILE A 49 -7.77 2.09 7.34
C ILE A 49 -8.35 0.75 6.88
N SER A 50 -9.53 0.36 7.38
CA SER A 50 -10.19 -0.88 6.98
C SER A 50 -10.47 -0.93 5.47
N LYS A 51 -10.91 0.20 4.90
CA LYS A 51 -11.09 0.35 3.44
C LYS A 51 -9.76 0.19 2.69
N ALA A 52 -8.69 0.82 3.16
CA ALA A 52 -7.36 0.70 2.56
C ALA A 52 -6.86 -0.74 2.58
N GLU A 53 -6.98 -1.44 3.71
CA GLU A 53 -6.59 -2.85 3.85
C GLU A 53 -7.35 -3.76 2.88
N GLN A 54 -8.65 -3.52 2.70
CA GLN A 54 -9.46 -4.26 1.72
C GLN A 54 -8.95 -4.05 0.30
N LEU A 55 -8.75 -2.79 -0.10
CA LEU A 55 -8.27 -2.46 -1.46
C LEU A 55 -6.86 -2.98 -1.71
N ILE A 56 -6.00 -2.98 -0.70
CA ILE A 56 -4.66 -3.56 -0.76
C ILE A 56 -4.73 -5.07 -0.97
N ASN A 57 -5.60 -5.78 -0.22
CA ASN A 57 -5.78 -7.22 -0.39
C ASN A 57 -6.32 -7.58 -1.78
N ASP A 58 -7.23 -6.77 -2.31
CA ASP A 58 -7.79 -6.94 -3.66
C ASP A 58 -6.69 -6.86 -4.72
N VAL A 59 -5.85 -5.83 -4.66
CA VAL A 59 -4.68 -5.64 -5.54
C VAL A 59 -3.62 -6.74 -5.39
N LEU A 60 -3.46 -7.30 -4.19
CA LEU A 60 -2.53 -8.41 -3.94
C LEU A 60 -3.05 -9.77 -4.42
N SER A 61 -4.37 -9.91 -4.53
CA SER A 61 -5.02 -11.16 -4.93
C SER A 61 -5.17 -11.30 -6.44
N GLU A 62 -4.87 -10.24 -7.20
CA GLU A 62 -4.94 -10.18 -8.67
C GLU A 62 -3.59 -10.51 -9.37
#